data_AF-A0A1M5H0H9-F1
#
_entry.id   AF-A0A1M5H0H9-F1
#
_cell.length_a   1.000
_cell.length_b   1.000
_cell.length_c   1.000
_cell.angle_alpha   90.00
_cell.angle_beta   90.00
_cell.angle_gamma   90.00
#
_symmetry.space_group_name_H-M   'P 1'
#
loop_
_entity.id
_entity.type
_entity.pdbx_description
1 polymer ?
#
loop_
_entity_poly.entity_id
_entity_poly.type
_entity_poly.pdbx_seq_one_letter_code
_entity_poly.pdbx_strand_id
1 'polypeptide(L)'
;MGQHLDWVEGNRLVASMGSENYLAERITTEREARNWSQSELAREMERAGCRIPQTAISKIEKPQRGGRRDISVDEAIGFARVFGIPLGELLLPIEATNDLEVAKDLAAGPTALVARDTAVDTYDQLVGRLRLLYATDQGWKVALEAELGRAVDAANTDDDAMVIARLQFLRDVVLIKPKRAQR
;
A
#
# COMPACT_ATOMS: atom_id res chain seq x y z
N MET A 1 20.75 -1.47 19.47
CA MET A 1 20.76 -2.43 18.35
C MET A 1 19.47 -3.22 18.43
N GLY A 2 18.45 -2.83 17.65
CA GLY A 2 17.20 -3.60 17.58
C GLY A 2 17.49 -4.92 16.85
N GLN A 3 17.11 -6.04 17.46
CA GLN A 3 17.22 -7.35 16.83
C GLN A 3 16.27 -7.36 15.63
N HIS A 4 16.83 -7.46 14.43
CA HIS A 4 16.06 -7.67 13.22
C HIS A 4 15.55 -9.11 13.26
N LEU A 5 14.23 -9.29 13.20
CA LEU A 5 13.65 -10.63 13.13
C LEU A 5 14.11 -11.29 11.82
N ASP A 6 14.78 -12.43 11.95
CA ASP A 6 15.15 -13.29 10.82
C ASP A 6 13.87 -13.70 10.10
N TRP A 7 13.87 -13.68 8.76
CA TRP A 7 12.70 -13.98 7.92
C TRP A 7 12.15 -15.39 8.19
N VAL A 8 13.00 -16.33 8.60
CA VAL A 8 12.59 -17.67 9.06
C VAL A 8 11.89 -17.62 10.42
N GLU A 9 12.34 -16.75 11.33
CA GLU A 9 11.74 -16.49 12.65
C GLU A 9 10.41 -15.74 12.51
N GLY A 10 10.32 -14.76 11.61
CA GLY A 10 9.10 -14.05 11.24
C GLY A 10 8.06 -15.00 10.64
N ASN A 11 8.48 -15.90 9.74
CA ASN A 11 7.59 -16.93 9.19
C ASN A 11 7.21 -18.00 10.24
N ARG A 12 8.11 -18.33 11.19
CA ARG A 12 7.81 -19.22 12.32
C ARG A 12 6.87 -18.57 13.33
N LEU A 13 6.97 -17.26 13.54
CA LEU A 13 6.03 -16.46 14.31
C LEU A 13 4.68 -16.45 13.58
N VAL A 14 4.61 -16.10 12.30
CA VAL A 14 3.36 -16.20 11.51
C VAL A 14 2.76 -17.62 11.55
N ALA A 15 3.58 -18.68 11.53
CA ALA A 15 3.12 -20.07 11.60
C ALA A 15 2.82 -20.59 13.02
N SER A 16 3.30 -19.93 14.08
CA SER A 16 3.02 -20.26 15.49
C SER A 16 2.00 -19.33 16.16
N MET A 17 1.68 -18.19 15.54
CA MET A 17 0.93 -17.08 16.13
C MET A 17 -0.43 -16.86 15.48
N GLY A 18 -1.35 -17.79 15.73
CA GLY A 18 -2.76 -17.46 15.89
C GLY A 18 -3.10 -17.37 17.37
N SER A 19 -2.26 -16.73 18.19
CA SER A 19 -2.53 -16.69 19.63
C SER A 19 -3.59 -15.64 19.92
N GLU A 20 -4.68 -16.10 20.52
CA GLU A 20 -5.75 -15.27 21.06
C GLU A 20 -5.24 -14.16 22.00
N ASN A 21 -4.03 -14.34 22.55
CA ASN A 21 -3.38 -13.32 23.36
C ASN A 21 -3.00 -12.07 22.58
N TYR A 22 -2.48 -12.22 21.36
CA TYR A 22 -2.15 -11.07 20.51
C TYR A 22 -3.40 -10.33 20.08
N LEU A 23 -4.47 -11.08 19.76
CA LEU A 23 -5.77 -10.48 19.46
C LEU A 23 -6.31 -9.64 20.63
N ALA A 24 -6.25 -10.15 21.86
CA ALA A 24 -6.71 -9.44 23.04
C ALA A 24 -5.87 -8.19 23.37
N GLU A 25 -4.56 -8.26 23.22
CA GLU A 25 -3.66 -7.09 23.34
C GLU A 25 -3.99 -6.05 22.28
N ARG A 26 -4.17 -6.49 21.02
CA ARG A 26 -4.50 -5.60 19.91
C ARG A 26 -5.85 -4.93 20.09
N ILE A 27 -6.87 -5.65 20.55
CA ILE A 27 -8.18 -5.08 20.91
C ILE A 27 -8.02 -3.94 21.92
N THR A 28 -7.18 -4.13 22.94
CA THR A 28 -6.91 -3.12 23.97
C THR A 28 -6.25 -1.89 23.34
N THR A 29 -5.16 -2.08 22.58
CA THR A 29 -4.41 -0.99 21.96
C THR A 29 -5.26 -0.19 20.96
N GLU A 30 -5.99 -0.86 20.08
CA GLU A 30 -6.81 -0.21 19.05
C GLU A 30 -7.99 0.56 19.67
N ARG A 31 -8.59 0.03 20.74
CA ARG A 31 -9.62 0.73 21.51
C ARG A 31 -9.06 2.00 22.15
N GLU A 32 -7.90 1.89 22.80
CA GLU A 32 -7.27 3.01 23.49
C GLU A 32 -6.78 4.10 22.53
N ALA A 33 -6.21 3.72 21.39
CA ALA A 33 -5.81 4.65 20.33
C ALA A 33 -6.98 5.47 19.77
N ARG A 34 -8.20 4.91 19.80
CA ARG A 34 -9.44 5.58 19.38
C ARG A 34 -10.12 6.36 20.52
N ASN A 35 -9.51 6.39 21.72
CA ASN A 35 -10.09 6.95 22.94
C ASN A 35 -11.47 6.37 23.29
N TRP A 36 -11.70 5.09 22.98
CA TRP A 36 -12.96 4.43 23.31
C TRP A 36 -12.90 3.75 24.68
N SER A 37 -13.99 3.86 25.43
CA SER A 37 -14.26 2.98 26.55
C SER A 37 -14.67 1.58 26.07
N GLN A 38 -14.59 0.58 26.96
CA GLN A 38 -15.04 -0.79 26.64
C GLN A 38 -16.53 -0.84 26.27
N SER A 39 -17.35 0.06 26.84
CA SER A 39 -18.77 0.21 26.53
C SER A 39 -19.00 0.75 25.12
N GLU A 40 -18.13 1.65 24.66
CA GLU A 40 -18.21 2.20 23.31
C GLU A 40 -17.78 1.16 22.28
N LEU A 41 -16.71 0.39 22.57
CA LEU A 41 -16.33 -0.73 21.72
C LEU A 41 -17.46 -1.77 21.59
N ALA A 42 -18.16 -2.10 22.69
CA ALA A 42 -19.32 -2.99 22.65
C ALA A 42 -20.43 -2.46 21.71
N ARG A 43 -20.66 -1.15 21.72
CA ARG A 43 -21.64 -0.49 20.85
C ARG A 43 -21.21 -0.50 19.38
N GLU A 44 -19.94 -0.27 19.09
CA GLU A 44 -19.44 -0.36 17.71
C GLU A 44 -19.47 -1.80 17.18
N MET A 45 -19.16 -2.78 18.04
CA MET A 45 -19.32 -4.20 17.73
C MET A 45 -20.79 -4.55 17.41
N GLU A 46 -21.74 -4.04 18.20
CA GLU A 46 -23.17 -4.21 17.91
C GLU A 46 -23.57 -3.58 16.57
N ARG A 47 -23.07 -2.37 16.24
CA ARG A 47 -23.28 -1.74 14.94
C ARG A 47 -22.67 -2.54 13.77
N ALA A 48 -21.57 -3.23 14.01
CA ALA A 48 -20.94 -4.15 13.05
C ALA A 48 -21.65 -5.52 12.94
N GLY A 49 -22.77 -5.70 13.66
CA GLY A 49 -23.56 -6.94 13.65
C GLY A 49 -23.01 -8.04 14.56
N CYS A 50 -22.05 -7.73 15.44
CA CYS A 50 -21.48 -8.67 16.39
C CYS A 50 -21.74 -8.20 17.83
N ARG A 51 -22.84 -8.67 18.44
CA ARG A 51 -23.19 -8.23 19.79
C ARG A 51 -22.30 -8.90 20.84
N ILE A 52 -21.46 -8.11 21.51
CA ILE A 52 -20.64 -8.54 22.64
C ILE A 52 -20.85 -7.60 23.84
N PRO A 53 -21.12 -8.11 25.06
CA PRO A 53 -21.29 -7.24 26.22
C PRO A 53 -19.96 -6.64 26.67
N GLN A 54 -19.99 -5.42 27.22
CA GLN A 54 -18.81 -4.73 27.76
C GLN A 54 -18.02 -5.59 28.77
N THR A 55 -18.70 -6.39 29.59
CA THR A 55 -18.06 -7.28 30.56
C THR A 55 -17.26 -8.41 29.89
N ALA A 56 -17.66 -8.87 28.70
CA ALA A 56 -16.90 -9.84 27.93
C ALA A 56 -15.64 -9.20 27.34
N ILE A 57 -15.75 -7.98 26.79
CA ILE A 57 -14.58 -7.19 26.35
C ILE A 57 -13.59 -7.01 27.51
N SER A 58 -14.07 -6.66 28.71
CA SER A 58 -13.22 -6.50 29.88
C SER A 58 -12.44 -7.77 30.24
N LYS A 59 -13.06 -8.95 30.11
CA LYS A 59 -12.43 -10.26 30.37
C LYS A 59 -11.48 -10.71 29.26
N ILE A 60 -11.70 -10.23 28.03
CA ILE A 60 -10.77 -10.40 26.91
C ILE A 60 -9.51 -9.57 27.20
N GLU A 61 -9.66 -8.27 27.44
CA GLU A 61 -8.53 -7.35 27.66
C GLU A 61 -7.73 -7.72 28.91
N LYS A 62 -8.42 -8.04 30.02
CA LYS A 62 -7.79 -8.33 31.32
C LYS A 62 -8.14 -9.75 31.80
N PRO A 63 -7.19 -10.70 31.68
CA PRO A 63 -7.36 -12.06 32.19
C PRO A 63 -7.72 -12.07 33.67
N GLN A 64 -8.63 -12.96 34.07
CA GLN A 64 -9.01 -13.16 35.47
C GLN A 64 -8.20 -14.31 36.08
N ARG A 65 -8.34 -14.57 37.39
CA ARG A 65 -7.68 -15.71 38.07
C ARG A 65 -7.94 -17.07 37.39
N GLY A 66 -9.02 -17.21 36.64
CA GLY A 66 -9.38 -18.43 35.89
C GLY A 66 -8.89 -18.46 34.43
N GLY A 67 -8.06 -17.51 34.00
CA GLY A 67 -7.60 -17.38 32.62
C GLY A 67 -8.28 -16.25 31.85
N ARG A 68 -7.84 -16.06 30.60
CA ARG A 68 -8.47 -15.15 29.64
C ARG A 68 -9.71 -15.81 29.05
N ARG A 69 -10.73 -15.00 28.74
CA ARG A 69 -11.92 -15.51 28.05
C ARG A 69 -11.58 -15.73 26.58
N ASP A 70 -11.90 -16.93 26.08
CA ASP A 70 -11.82 -17.27 24.66
C ASP A 70 -12.55 -16.24 23.75
N ILE A 71 -12.00 -15.97 22.58
CA ILE A 71 -12.56 -15.12 21.54
C ILE A 71 -13.02 -16.01 20.38
N SER A 72 -14.31 -15.98 20.08
CA SER A 72 -14.86 -16.73 18.95
C SER A 72 -14.41 -16.14 17.61
N VAL A 73 -14.46 -16.94 16.54
CA VAL A 73 -14.14 -16.48 15.18
C VAL A 73 -15.04 -15.33 14.75
N ASP A 74 -16.33 -15.37 15.09
CA ASP A 74 -17.28 -14.29 14.78
C ASP A 74 -16.93 -12.99 15.50
N GLU A 75 -16.48 -13.07 16.75
CA GLU A 75 -15.99 -11.91 17.51
C GLU A 75 -14.69 -11.35 16.89
N ALA A 76 -13.74 -12.22 16.52
CA ALA A 76 -12.50 -11.81 15.87
C ALA A 76 -12.76 -11.09 14.54
N ILE A 77 -13.67 -11.62 13.71
CA ILE A 77 -14.12 -10.97 12.47
C ILE A 77 -14.83 -9.65 12.77
N GLY A 78 -15.65 -9.60 13.83
CA GLY A 78 -16.31 -8.38 14.31
C GLY A 78 -15.29 -7.29 14.64
N PHE A 79 -14.28 -7.61 15.44
CA PHE A 79 -13.21 -6.66 15.80
C PHE A 79 -12.43 -6.19 14.57
N ALA A 80 -12.09 -7.10 13.65
CA ALA A 80 -11.43 -6.75 12.39
C ALA A 80 -12.22 -5.70 11.60
N ARG A 81 -13.55 -5.88 11.49
CA ARG A 81 -14.43 -4.90 10.82
C ARG A 81 -14.50 -3.57 11.57
N VAL A 82 -14.67 -3.60 12.89
CA VAL A 82 -14.78 -2.39 13.72
C VAL A 82 -13.51 -1.56 13.67
N PHE A 83 -12.34 -2.19 13.68
CA PHE A 83 -11.06 -1.48 13.63
C PHE A 83 -10.60 -1.13 12.22
N GLY A 84 -11.17 -1.77 11.18
CA GLY A 84 -10.73 -1.62 9.79
C GLY A 84 -9.38 -2.28 9.52
N ILE A 85 -9.06 -3.33 10.27
CA ILE A 85 -7.77 -4.05 10.21
C ILE A 85 -8.05 -5.46 9.67
N PRO A 86 -7.29 -5.94 8.67
CA PRO A 86 -7.44 -7.31 8.20
C PRO A 86 -7.27 -8.32 9.34
N LEU A 87 -8.13 -9.35 9.41
CA LEU A 87 -8.11 -10.33 10.50
C LEU A 87 -6.73 -10.96 10.69
N GLY A 88 -6.02 -11.27 9.60
CA GLY A 88 -4.67 -11.83 9.66
C GLY A 88 -3.68 -10.90 10.37
N GLU A 89 -3.82 -9.58 10.21
CA GLU A 89 -2.97 -8.59 10.89
C GLU A 89 -3.36 -8.39 12.36
N LEU A 90 -4.64 -8.52 12.67
CA LEU A 90 -5.17 -8.40 14.04
C LEU A 90 -4.70 -9.55 14.95
N LEU A 91 -4.31 -10.70 14.37
CA LEU A 91 -3.77 -11.86 15.09
C LEU A 91 -2.25 -11.78 15.33
N LEU A 92 -1.58 -10.77 14.78
CA LEU A 92 -0.14 -10.60 14.93
C LEU A 92 0.19 -9.68 16.13
N PRO A 93 1.31 -9.92 16.83
CA PRO A 93 1.87 -8.96 17.78
C PRO A 93 2.16 -7.63 17.08
N ILE A 94 2.04 -6.53 17.83
CA ILE A 94 2.22 -5.17 17.29
C ILE A 94 3.66 -4.93 16.81
N GLU A 95 4.63 -5.64 17.39
CA GLU A 95 6.03 -5.60 16.96
C GLU A 95 6.20 -6.19 15.55
N ALA A 96 5.38 -7.19 15.20
CA ALA A 96 5.45 -7.86 13.90
C ALA A 96 4.74 -7.09 12.78
N THR A 97 4.00 -6.01 13.05
CA THR A 97 3.35 -5.24 11.97
C THR A 97 4.35 -4.48 11.12
N ASN A 98 5.44 -3.97 11.71
CA ASN A 98 6.50 -3.34 10.92
C ASN A 98 7.19 -4.35 10.01
N ASP A 99 7.44 -5.55 10.52
CA ASP A 99 8.03 -6.64 9.73
C ASP A 99 7.08 -7.12 8.62
N LEU A 100 5.77 -7.08 8.87
CA LEU A 100 4.76 -7.39 7.87
C LEU A 100 4.76 -6.37 6.73
N GLU A 101 4.82 -5.07 7.04
CA GLU A 101 4.90 -4.03 6.00
C GLU A 101 6.18 -4.18 5.18
N VAL A 102 7.33 -4.43 5.82
CA VAL A 102 8.58 -4.74 5.12
C VAL A 102 8.45 -5.99 4.25
N ALA A 103 7.79 -7.05 4.73
CA ALA A 103 7.57 -8.26 3.96
C ALA A 103 6.63 -8.02 2.75
N LYS A 104 5.59 -7.21 2.91
CA LYS A 104 4.70 -6.77 1.81
C LYS A 104 5.49 -6.01 0.76
N ASP A 105 6.33 -5.06 1.17
CA ASP A 105 7.18 -4.28 0.26
C ASP A 105 8.19 -5.17 -0.47
N LEU A 106 8.85 -6.09 0.24
CA LEU A 106 9.77 -7.06 -0.37
C LEU A 106 9.07 -7.98 -1.38
N ALA A 107 7.83 -8.39 -1.10
CA ALA A 107 7.04 -9.21 -2.02
C ALA A 107 6.53 -8.40 -3.23
N ALA A 108 6.17 -7.13 -3.03
CA ALA A 108 5.68 -6.24 -4.08
C ALA A 108 6.80 -5.75 -5.02
N GLY A 109 8.01 -5.60 -4.50
CA GLY A 109 9.18 -5.05 -5.20
C GLY A 109 9.45 -5.67 -6.58
N PRO A 110 9.57 -7.01 -6.71
CA PRO A 110 9.80 -7.66 -8.00
C PRO A 110 8.69 -7.37 -9.03
N THR A 111 7.43 -7.37 -8.61
CA THR A 111 6.29 -7.05 -9.49
C THR A 111 6.35 -5.59 -9.94
N ALA A 112 6.65 -4.67 -9.01
CA ALA A 112 6.82 -3.25 -9.33
C ALA A 112 8.00 -3.00 -10.30
N LEU A 113 9.09 -3.75 -10.15
CA LEU A 113 10.24 -3.70 -11.06
C LEU A 113 9.85 -4.11 -12.49
N VAL A 114 9.16 -5.24 -12.64
CA VAL A 114 8.67 -5.71 -13.96
C VAL A 114 7.70 -4.71 -14.59
N ALA A 115 6.78 -4.17 -13.79
CA ALA A 115 5.83 -3.16 -14.27
C ALA A 115 6.55 -1.89 -14.75
N ARG A 116 7.56 -1.42 -14.00
CA ARG A 116 8.40 -0.28 -14.38
C ARG A 116 9.12 -0.54 -15.70
N ASP A 117 9.80 -1.69 -15.82
CA ASP A 117 10.59 -2.00 -17.01
C ASP A 117 9.68 -2.14 -18.24
N THR A 118 8.51 -2.76 -18.09
CA THR A 118 7.48 -2.84 -19.15
C THR A 118 6.98 -1.44 -19.57
N ALA A 119 6.77 -0.54 -18.61
CA ALA A 119 6.35 0.83 -18.90
C ALA A 119 7.45 1.62 -19.64
N VAL A 120 8.71 1.42 -19.27
CA VAL A 120 9.87 2.02 -19.96
C VAL A 120 9.97 1.51 -21.39
N ASP A 121 9.88 0.19 -21.61
CA ASP A 121 9.92 -0.40 -22.94
C ASP A 121 8.78 0.12 -23.82
N THR A 122 7.58 0.22 -23.25
CA THR A 122 6.41 0.77 -23.94
C THR A 122 6.62 2.23 -24.32
N TYR A 123 7.17 3.04 -23.41
CA TYR A 123 7.51 4.44 -23.67
C TYR A 123 8.52 4.58 -24.80
N ASP A 124 9.61 3.80 -24.77
CA ASP A 124 10.65 3.80 -25.80
C ASP A 124 10.11 3.39 -27.18
N GLN A 125 9.20 2.39 -27.23
CA GLN A 125 8.53 1.99 -28.46
C GLN A 125 7.63 3.09 -29.04
N LEU A 126 6.89 3.81 -28.18
CA LEU A 126 6.06 4.95 -28.59
C LEU A 126 6.92 6.07 -29.17
N VAL A 127 7.97 6.46 -28.45
CA VAL A 127 8.92 7.48 -28.91
C VAL A 127 9.58 7.06 -30.22
N GLY A 128 10.05 5.82 -30.33
CA GLY A 128 10.69 5.29 -31.55
C GLY A 128 9.78 5.35 -32.77
N ARG A 129 8.53 4.92 -32.63
CA ARG A 129 7.53 4.96 -33.71
C ARG A 129 7.20 6.39 -34.14
N LEU A 130 6.99 7.31 -33.19
CA LEU A 130 6.70 8.71 -33.52
C LEU A 130 7.92 9.43 -34.11
N ARG A 131 9.14 9.10 -33.68
CA ARG A 131 10.38 9.59 -34.29
C ARG A 131 10.50 9.17 -35.74
N LEU A 132 10.13 7.92 -36.06
CA LEU A 132 10.12 7.46 -37.45
C LEU A 132 9.16 8.32 -38.28
N LEU A 133 7.92 8.50 -37.83
CA LEU A 133 6.94 9.36 -38.50
C LEU A 133 7.43 10.80 -38.65
N TYR A 134 7.99 11.39 -37.58
CA TYR A 134 8.57 12.73 -37.59
C TYR A 134 9.69 12.87 -38.62
N ALA A 135 10.51 11.83 -38.80
CA ALA A 135 11.61 11.83 -39.77
C ALA A 135 11.16 11.59 -41.21
N THR A 136 10.07 10.85 -41.43
CA THR A 136 9.66 10.40 -42.78
C THR A 136 8.48 11.16 -43.37
N ASP A 137 7.68 11.84 -42.55
CA ASP A 137 6.44 12.51 -43.00
C ASP A 137 6.42 13.99 -42.58
N GLN A 138 6.44 14.87 -43.59
CA GLN A 138 6.46 16.33 -43.39
C GLN A 138 5.19 16.87 -42.73
N GLY A 139 4.03 16.24 -42.95
CA GLY A 139 2.78 16.61 -42.30
C GLY A 139 2.82 16.31 -40.80
N TRP A 140 3.28 15.11 -40.43
CA TRP A 140 3.45 14.73 -39.03
C TRP A 140 4.53 15.55 -38.32
N LYS A 141 5.60 15.91 -39.02
CA LYS A 141 6.63 16.83 -38.48
C LYS A 141 6.02 18.15 -38.03
N VAL A 142 5.27 18.84 -38.91
CA VAL A 142 4.63 20.12 -38.59
C VAL A 142 3.61 19.96 -37.45
N ALA A 143 2.84 18.88 -37.45
CA ALA A 143 1.85 18.62 -36.41
C ALA A 143 2.49 18.43 -35.02
N LEU A 144 3.59 17.65 -34.95
CA LEU A 144 4.30 17.37 -33.70
C LEU A 144 5.07 18.60 -33.17
N GLU A 145 5.64 19.43 -34.04
CA GLU A 145 6.28 20.70 -33.65
C GLU A 145 5.24 21.68 -33.08
N ALA A 146 4.06 21.78 -33.70
CA ALA A 146 2.97 22.61 -33.19
C ALA A 146 2.44 22.10 -31.84
N GLU A 147 2.38 20.79 -31.68
CA GLU A 147 1.97 20.13 -30.43
C GLU A 147 2.99 20.34 -29.30
N LEU A 148 4.29 20.28 -29.61
CA LEU A 148 5.36 20.64 -28.68
C LEU A 148 5.22 22.10 -28.22
N GLY A 149 4.92 23.03 -29.14
CA GLY A 149 4.68 24.43 -28.80
C GLY A 149 3.55 24.60 -27.78
N ARG A 150 2.39 23.97 -28.01
CA ARG A 150 1.26 23.97 -27.06
C ARG A 150 1.63 23.41 -25.70
N ALA A 151 2.42 22.34 -25.66
CA ALA A 151 2.85 21.73 -24.40
C ALA A 151 3.84 22.62 -23.63
N VAL A 152 4.70 23.38 -24.32
CA VAL A 152 5.58 24.38 -23.70
C VAL A 152 4.75 25.49 -23.07
N ASP A 153 3.76 26.02 -23.80
CA ASP A 153 2.90 27.09 -23.30
C ASP A 153 2.12 26.64 -22.06
N ALA A 154 1.56 25.43 -22.10
CA ALA A 154 0.84 24.85 -20.95
C ALA A 154 1.74 24.69 -19.72
N ALA A 155 2.95 24.16 -19.88
CA ALA A 155 3.90 23.95 -18.79
C ALA A 155 4.45 25.25 -18.17
N ASN A 156 4.32 26.39 -18.87
CA ASN A 156 4.66 27.70 -18.30
C ASN A 156 3.57 28.21 -17.33
N THR A 157 2.36 27.66 -17.42
CA THR A 157 1.19 28.11 -16.65
C THR A 157 0.68 27.09 -15.64
N ASP A 158 1.07 25.83 -15.79
CA ASP A 158 0.57 24.69 -15.03
C ASP A 158 1.70 23.69 -14.76
N ASP A 159 1.93 23.37 -13.48
CA ASP A 159 2.96 22.44 -13.01
C ASP A 159 2.42 21.01 -12.77
N ASP A 160 1.19 20.72 -13.20
CA ASP A 160 0.60 19.39 -13.14
C ASP A 160 1.52 18.33 -13.77
N ALA A 161 1.64 17.20 -13.08
CA ALA A 161 2.55 16.13 -13.45
C ALA A 161 2.30 15.60 -14.87
N MET A 162 1.05 15.59 -15.33
CA MET A 162 0.70 15.13 -16.68
C MET A 162 1.08 16.17 -17.75
N VAL A 163 0.97 17.46 -17.44
CA VAL A 163 1.42 18.55 -18.32
C VAL A 163 2.93 18.45 -18.53
N ILE A 164 3.69 18.28 -17.45
CA ILE A 164 5.14 18.10 -17.51
C ILE A 164 5.52 16.81 -18.27
N ALA A 165 4.82 15.71 -18.01
CA ALA A 165 5.07 14.44 -18.69
C ALA A 165 4.80 14.54 -20.21
N ARG A 166 3.72 15.21 -20.63
CA ARG A 166 3.41 15.44 -22.06
C ARG A 166 4.49 16.27 -22.74
N LEU A 167 4.94 17.35 -22.10
CA LEU A 167 6.04 18.16 -22.64
C LEU A 167 7.32 17.34 -22.79
N GLN A 168 7.67 16.54 -21.77
CA GLN A 168 8.86 15.69 -21.82
C GLN A 168 8.75 14.63 -22.93
N PHE A 169 7.60 13.99 -23.09
CA PHE A 169 7.35 13.02 -24.16
C PHE A 169 7.52 13.65 -25.56
N LEU A 170 6.93 14.81 -25.81
CA LEU A 170 7.04 15.50 -27.10
C LEU A 170 8.48 15.97 -27.36
N ARG A 171 9.20 16.40 -26.33
CA ARG A 171 10.63 16.69 -26.43
C ARG A 171 11.42 15.46 -26.81
N ASP A 172 11.13 14.31 -26.22
CA ASP A 172 11.82 13.07 -26.57
C ASP A 172 11.50 12.63 -28.00
N VAL A 173 10.31 12.92 -28.53
CA VAL A 173 9.98 12.68 -29.94
C VAL A 173 10.72 13.64 -30.88
N VAL A 174 10.64 14.94 -30.64
CA VAL A 174 11.06 16.00 -31.59
C VAL A 174 12.54 16.37 -31.45
N LEU A 175 13.08 16.35 -30.23
CA LEU A 175 14.46 16.73 -29.95
C LEU A 175 15.36 15.49 -30.00
N ILE A 176 16.33 15.52 -30.89
CA ILE A 176 17.39 14.52 -30.95
C ILE A 176 18.28 14.71 -29.71
N LYS A 177 18.04 13.95 -28.65
CA LYS A 177 19.10 13.69 -27.66
C LYS A 177 19.88 12.46 -28.14
N PRO A 178 21.18 12.58 -28.49
CA PRO A 178 21.99 11.40 -28.74
C PRO A 178 21.94 10.51 -27.50
N LYS A 179 21.63 9.23 -27.71
CA LYS A 179 21.57 8.22 -26.64
C LYS A 179 22.91 8.24 -25.90
N ARG A 180 22.92 8.63 -24.61
CA ARG A 180 24.12 8.41 -23.77
C ARG A 180 24.36 6.91 -23.73
N ALA A 181 25.47 6.45 -24.30
CA ALA A 181 25.91 5.08 -24.17
C ALA A 181 26.00 4.73 -22.67
N GLN A 182 25.24 3.72 -22.24
CA GLN A 182 25.40 3.13 -20.92
C GLN A 182 26.81 2.51 -20.85
N ARG A 183 27.58 2.94 -19.85
CA ARG A 183 28.86 2.34 -19.44
C ARG A 183 28.61 1.39 -18.28
#